data_AF-A0A7W0W6E6-F1
#
_entry.id   AF-A0A7W0W6E6-F1
#
_cell.length_a   1.000
_cell.length_b   1.000
_cell.length_c   1.000
_cell.angle_alpha   90.00
_cell.angle_beta   90.00
_cell.angle_gamma   90.00
#
_symmetry.space_group_name_H-M   'P 1'
#
loop_
_entity.id
_entity.type
_entity.pdbx_description
1 polymer ?
#
loop_
_entity_poly.entity_id
_entity_poly.type
_entity_poly.pdbx_seq_one_letter_code
_entity_poly.pdbx_strand_id
1 'polypeptide(L)'
;MKCTLEPGAGTDSSYTLHISDLTDTVLLDTTLKIPVHYAAAQATYNVELAGFRVESADVASLAALAKPLVDGLINMARLPSYVFVARRSNANYPVYTVGDEVFATTPGGPVFRHLELAKVREYLTDYLHLTGVLGTPGLSDKLHVRGVNPATLELERPVLYLKKRVANQTDFWAPVFSNGTTLYTYAASRQQSVPIGTGKEVLELQSAVAKALIADKRLPDTYDLRPDRLLPEQWERLKAHCTAEGTTITAGESELPVYRCGELVIAVEKRTDADGVRPSLYLAATVPALEERVLADFERRGHMAVV
;
A
#
# COMPACT_ATOMS: atom_id res chain seq x y z
N MET A 1 23.28 16.62 -8.99
CA MET A 1 22.47 15.58 -9.67
C MET A 1 22.85 15.47 -11.14
N LYS A 2 23.29 14.28 -11.54
CA LYS A 2 23.67 13.92 -12.91
C LYS A 2 22.71 12.84 -13.42
N CYS A 3 22.23 13.00 -14.65
CA CYS A 3 21.38 12.02 -15.32
C CYS A 3 22.13 11.40 -16.49
N THR A 4 22.26 10.07 -16.52
CA THR A 4 22.87 9.33 -17.63
C THR A 4 21.96 8.18 -18.07
N LEU A 5 22.05 7.78 -19.33
CA LEU A 5 21.24 6.71 -19.89
C LEU A 5 22.13 5.58 -20.38
N GLU A 6 21.76 4.37 -20.02
CA GLU A 6 22.44 3.15 -20.47
C GLU A 6 21.41 2.23 -21.14
N PRO A 7 21.76 1.50 -22.21
CA PRO A 7 20.88 0.49 -22.79
C PRO A 7 20.45 -0.53 -21.73
N GLY A 8 19.17 -0.90 -21.73
CA GLY A 8 18.64 -1.88 -20.78
C GLY A 8 19.19 -3.29 -21.03
N ALA A 9 19.44 -4.05 -19.97
CA ALA A 9 19.89 -5.44 -20.06
C ALA A 9 18.74 -6.46 -20.25
N GLY A 10 17.49 -6.00 -20.37
CA GLY A 10 16.28 -6.84 -20.38
C GLY A 10 15.40 -6.66 -21.63
N THR A 11 14.36 -7.48 -21.73
CA THR A 11 13.48 -7.57 -22.92
C THR A 11 12.38 -6.49 -22.99
N ASP A 12 12.06 -5.83 -21.88
CA ASP A 12 10.91 -4.91 -21.77
C ASP A 12 11.29 -3.42 -21.56
N SER A 13 12.54 -3.11 -21.21
CA SER A 13 13.04 -1.73 -21.06
C SER A 13 14.20 -1.48 -22.02
N SER A 14 14.04 -0.52 -22.92
CA SER A 14 15.07 -0.21 -23.93
C SER A 14 16.27 0.51 -23.32
N TYR A 15 16.06 1.26 -22.24
CA TYR A 15 17.10 2.02 -21.53
C TYR A 15 16.86 2.01 -20.01
N THR A 16 17.91 2.30 -19.25
CA THR A 16 17.87 2.63 -17.82
C THR A 16 18.38 4.05 -17.65
N LEU A 17 17.60 4.90 -16.99
CA LEU A 17 17.99 6.24 -16.56
C LEU A 17 18.65 6.15 -15.18
N HIS A 18 19.93 6.47 -15.14
CA HIS A 18 20.72 6.58 -13.93
C HIS A 18 20.69 8.02 -13.45
N ILE A 19 20.26 8.22 -12.21
CA ILE A 19 20.33 9.51 -11.54
C ILE A 19 21.27 9.37 -10.35
N SER A 20 22.44 10.00 -10.47
CA SER A 20 23.50 10.01 -9.45
C SER A 20 23.70 11.42 -8.89
N ASP A 21 24.57 11.52 -7.90
CA ASP A 21 24.95 12.79 -7.27
C ASP A 21 23.71 13.55 -6.77
N LEU A 22 22.80 12.84 -6.10
CA LEU A 22 21.76 13.40 -5.22
C LEU A 22 22.36 14.09 -3.98
N THR A 23 23.67 14.34 -4.03
CA THR A 23 24.53 15.05 -3.09
C THR A 23 24.00 16.46 -2.93
N ASP A 24 23.32 16.64 -1.80
CA ASP A 24 22.99 17.87 -1.06
C ASP A 24 21.70 17.66 -0.26
N THR A 25 20.97 16.58 -0.51
CA THR A 25 19.66 16.36 0.12
C THR A 25 19.38 14.91 0.49
N VAL A 26 19.52 13.92 -0.37
CA VAL A 26 19.12 12.53 -0.05
C VAL A 26 20.37 11.68 0.18
N LEU A 27 20.38 10.81 1.22
CA LEU A 27 21.47 9.92 1.65
C LEU A 27 22.59 9.74 0.61
N LEU A 28 23.79 10.21 0.98
CA LEU A 28 25.03 10.11 0.22
C LEU A 28 25.17 8.68 -0.34
N ASP A 29 25.44 8.57 -1.65
CA ASP A 29 25.71 7.32 -2.41
C ASP A 29 24.52 6.57 -3.04
N THR A 30 23.31 7.14 -3.06
CA THR A 30 22.20 6.51 -3.78
C THR A 30 22.24 6.86 -5.27
N THR A 31 22.40 5.87 -6.15
CA THR A 31 22.13 5.99 -7.59
C THR A 31 20.78 5.36 -7.91
N LEU A 32 19.83 6.17 -8.38
CA LEU A 32 18.53 5.68 -8.84
C LEU A 32 18.69 5.04 -10.22
N LYS A 33 18.05 3.90 -10.43
CA LYS A 33 18.03 3.15 -11.69
C LYS A 33 16.59 3.06 -12.18
N ILE A 34 16.15 4.06 -12.93
CA ILE A 34 14.77 4.17 -13.38
C ILE A 34 14.64 3.50 -14.75
N PRO A 35 13.75 2.50 -14.91
CA PRO A 35 13.53 1.89 -16.22
C PRO A 35 12.85 2.88 -17.18
N VAL A 36 13.33 2.89 -18.43
CA VAL A 36 12.75 3.68 -19.52
C VAL A 36 11.99 2.75 -20.46
N HIS A 37 10.73 3.09 -20.71
CA HIS A 37 9.86 2.33 -21.60
C HIS A 37 9.67 3.06 -22.93
N TYR A 38 9.68 2.31 -24.03
CA TYR A 38 9.37 2.85 -25.37
C TYR A 38 7.93 2.50 -25.75
N ALA A 39 7.11 3.51 -25.98
CA ALA A 39 5.73 3.38 -26.40
C ALA A 39 5.65 3.48 -27.93
N ALA A 40 5.71 2.32 -28.61
CA ALA A 40 5.81 2.25 -30.07
C ALA A 40 4.65 2.95 -30.81
N ALA A 41 3.44 2.93 -30.26
CA ALA A 41 2.27 3.57 -30.87
C ALA A 41 2.36 5.10 -30.89
N GLN A 42 3.05 5.69 -29.91
CA GLN A 42 3.25 7.14 -29.78
C GLN A 42 4.64 7.56 -30.27
N ALA A 43 5.53 6.61 -30.55
CA ALA A 43 6.95 6.84 -30.85
C ALA A 43 7.65 7.70 -29.78
N THR A 44 7.34 7.44 -28.49
CA THR A 44 7.90 8.17 -27.36
C THR A 44 8.55 7.24 -26.34
N TYR A 45 9.59 7.75 -25.68
CA TYR A 45 10.14 7.19 -24.46
C TYR A 45 9.44 7.80 -23.26
N ASN A 46 9.20 6.99 -22.23
CA ASN A 46 8.59 7.45 -20.98
C ASN A 46 9.25 6.83 -19.76
N VAL A 47 9.20 7.60 -18.66
CA VAL A 47 9.56 7.15 -17.31
C VAL A 47 8.44 7.50 -16.34
N GLU A 48 8.23 6.64 -15.35
CA GLU A 48 7.34 6.92 -14.23
C GLU A 48 8.15 7.13 -12.95
N LEU A 49 7.94 8.27 -12.29
CA LEU A 49 8.68 8.73 -11.13
C LEU A 49 7.69 9.08 -10.03
N ALA A 50 7.52 8.19 -9.05
CA ALA A 50 6.55 8.33 -7.97
C ALA A 50 5.13 8.69 -8.48
N GLY A 51 4.70 8.05 -9.57
CA GLY A 51 3.38 8.26 -10.19
C GLY A 51 3.30 9.42 -11.18
N PHE A 52 4.34 10.24 -11.27
CA PHE A 52 4.44 11.29 -12.28
C PHE A 52 5.09 10.74 -13.53
N ARG A 53 4.52 11.04 -14.70
CA ARG A 53 4.98 10.53 -15.98
C ARG A 53 5.69 11.63 -16.76
N VAL A 54 6.88 11.31 -17.27
CA VAL A 54 7.62 12.15 -18.20
C VAL A 54 7.74 11.41 -19.51
N GLU A 55 7.48 12.09 -20.60
CA GLU A 55 7.56 11.52 -21.95
C GLU A 55 8.36 12.42 -22.88
N SER A 56 9.08 11.83 -23.82
CA SER A 56 9.76 12.56 -24.88
C SER A 56 9.97 11.68 -26.12
N ALA A 57 10.13 12.30 -27.29
CA ALA A 57 10.43 11.58 -28.53
C ALA A 57 11.86 11.01 -28.55
N ASP A 58 12.77 11.60 -27.76
CA ASP A 58 14.16 11.17 -27.67
C ASP A 58 14.64 11.04 -26.22
N VAL A 59 15.64 10.19 -26.03
CA VAL A 59 16.09 9.80 -24.70
C VAL A 59 16.87 10.93 -24.00
N ALA A 60 17.55 11.80 -24.75
CA ALA A 60 18.32 12.90 -24.15
C ALA A 60 17.39 13.96 -23.53
N SER A 61 16.34 14.35 -24.26
CA SER A 61 15.28 15.23 -23.78
C SER A 61 14.55 14.63 -22.57
N LEU A 62 14.30 13.32 -22.57
CA LEU A 62 13.70 12.61 -21.44
C LEU A 62 14.53 12.79 -20.15
N ALA A 63 15.86 12.61 -20.21
CA ALA A 63 16.73 12.81 -19.05
C ALA A 63 16.71 14.25 -18.54
N ALA A 64 16.67 15.23 -19.45
CA ALA A 64 16.60 16.64 -19.11
C ALA A 64 15.26 17.01 -18.42
N LEU A 65 14.15 16.37 -18.81
CA LEU A 65 12.83 16.56 -18.22
C LEU A 65 12.63 15.79 -16.90
N ALA A 66 13.23 14.61 -16.78
CA ALA A 66 13.17 13.80 -15.56
C ALA A 66 13.90 14.48 -14.39
N LYS A 67 15.01 15.18 -14.67
CA LYS A 67 15.81 15.86 -13.66
C LYS A 67 14.98 16.83 -12.78
N PRO A 68 14.32 17.88 -13.32
CA PRO A 68 13.54 18.80 -12.50
C PRO A 68 12.36 18.15 -11.79
N LEU A 69 11.80 17.05 -12.33
CA LEU A 69 10.75 16.30 -11.64
C LEU A 69 11.29 15.60 -10.39
N VAL A 70 12.45 14.93 -10.48
CA VAL A 70 13.09 14.33 -9.30
C VAL A 70 13.48 15.40 -8.28
N ASP A 71 14.03 16.53 -8.73
CA ASP A 71 14.34 17.66 -7.84
C ASP A 71 13.07 18.14 -7.10
N GLY A 72 11.93 18.23 -7.80
CA GLY A 72 10.64 18.62 -7.22
C GLY A 72 10.02 17.58 -6.28
N LEU A 73 10.42 16.31 -6.39
CA LEU A 73 10.02 15.24 -5.47
C LEU A 73 10.88 15.20 -4.20
N ILE A 74 11.99 15.93 -4.14
CA ILE A 74 12.82 15.99 -2.95
C ILE A 74 12.20 16.98 -1.97
N ASN A 75 11.81 16.49 -0.79
CA ASN A 75 11.29 17.31 0.30
C ASN A 75 12.01 16.96 1.60
N MET A 76 12.46 17.97 2.35
CA MET A 76 13.24 17.80 3.58
C MET A 76 14.37 16.78 3.42
N ALA A 77 15.12 16.88 2.32
CA ALA A 77 16.24 15.99 2.06
C ALA A 77 15.83 14.50 1.85
N ARG A 78 14.60 14.25 1.37
CA ARG A 78 14.06 12.89 1.20
C ARG A 78 13.24 12.75 -0.06
N LEU A 79 13.27 11.55 -0.64
CA LEU A 79 12.33 11.08 -1.64
C LEU A 79 11.06 10.54 -0.96
N PRO A 80 9.90 10.54 -1.64
CA PRO A 80 8.67 10.02 -1.07
C PRO A 80 8.78 8.52 -0.78
N SER A 81 8.16 8.08 0.30
CA SER A 81 8.02 6.66 0.66
C SER A 81 6.71 6.07 0.13
N TYR A 82 5.69 6.90 -0.02
CA TYR A 82 4.40 6.54 -0.61
C TYR A 82 3.89 7.62 -1.53
N VAL A 83 2.87 7.28 -2.30
CA VAL A 83 2.07 8.24 -3.07
C VAL A 83 0.61 7.95 -2.81
N PHE A 84 -0.13 9.00 -2.47
CA PHE A 84 -1.59 8.95 -2.51
C PHE A 84 -2.09 9.34 -3.90
N VAL A 85 -2.95 8.51 -4.47
CA VAL A 85 -3.46 8.66 -5.83
C VAL A 85 -4.96 8.94 -5.81
N ALA A 86 -5.34 10.13 -6.25
CA ALA A 86 -6.72 10.52 -6.50
C ALA A 86 -7.11 10.09 -7.92
N ARG A 87 -7.65 8.87 -8.06
CA ARG A 87 -7.92 8.26 -9.38
C ARG A 87 -8.79 9.12 -10.32
N ARG A 88 -9.81 9.82 -9.79
CA ARG A 88 -10.72 10.63 -10.62
C ARG A 88 -10.07 11.87 -11.22
N SER A 89 -9.25 12.58 -10.43
CA SER A 89 -8.54 13.77 -10.89
C SER A 89 -7.18 13.45 -11.49
N ASN A 90 -6.77 12.18 -11.49
CA ASN A 90 -5.44 11.71 -11.85
C ASN A 90 -4.32 12.47 -11.11
N ALA A 91 -4.59 12.91 -9.88
CA ALA A 91 -3.65 13.68 -9.08
C ALA A 91 -2.88 12.76 -8.13
N ASN A 92 -1.58 13.01 -8.02
CA ASN A 92 -0.67 12.30 -7.14
C ASN A 92 -0.18 13.22 -6.02
N TYR A 93 -0.15 12.69 -4.81
CA TYR A 93 0.31 13.40 -3.62
C TYR A 93 1.44 12.59 -2.98
N PRO A 94 2.70 12.99 -3.20
CA PRO A 94 3.85 12.38 -2.54
C PRO A 94 3.70 12.42 -1.02
N VAL A 95 4.07 11.31 -0.38
CA VAL A 95 4.05 11.15 1.08
C VAL A 95 5.45 10.80 1.55
N TYR A 96 5.92 11.53 2.55
CA TYR A 96 7.27 11.44 3.08
C TYR A 96 7.23 10.89 4.51
N THR A 97 8.25 10.12 4.86
CA THR A 97 8.46 9.63 6.23
C THR A 97 9.67 10.35 6.85
N VAL A 98 9.48 10.98 8.02
CA VAL A 98 10.53 11.67 8.78
C VAL A 98 10.43 11.25 10.24
N GLY A 99 11.45 10.52 10.73
CA GLY A 99 11.36 9.87 12.03
C GLY A 99 10.17 8.91 12.05
N ASP A 100 9.29 9.08 13.02
CA ASP A 100 8.09 8.27 13.22
C ASP A 100 6.84 8.86 12.53
N GLU A 101 6.97 10.06 11.94
CA GLU A 101 5.87 10.76 11.30
C GLU A 101 5.85 10.51 9.79
N VAL A 102 4.64 10.52 9.25
CA VAL A 102 4.40 10.61 7.81
C VAL A 102 3.68 11.91 7.50
N PHE A 103 3.96 12.52 6.35
CA PHE A 103 3.27 13.71 5.91
C PHE A 103 3.10 13.81 4.40
N ALA A 104 2.06 14.50 3.98
CA ALA A 104 1.77 14.83 2.60
C ALA A 104 1.52 16.34 2.48
N THR A 105 1.89 16.92 1.35
CA THR A 105 1.69 18.34 1.05
C THR A 105 0.82 18.51 -0.18
N THR A 106 0.02 19.56 -0.20
CA THR A 106 -0.69 20.00 -1.41
C THR A 106 0.01 21.21 -2.02
N PRO A 107 0.09 21.34 -3.36
CA PRO A 107 0.68 22.51 -3.98
C PRO A 107 -0.01 23.80 -3.51
N GLY A 108 0.74 24.69 -2.84
CA GLY A 108 0.21 25.96 -2.31
C GLY A 108 -0.79 25.83 -1.14
N GLY A 109 -0.96 24.62 -0.59
CA GLY A 109 -1.94 24.34 0.46
C GLY A 109 -1.31 23.83 1.77
N PRO A 110 -2.13 23.28 2.68
CA PRO A 110 -1.67 22.82 3.98
C PRO A 110 -0.76 21.58 3.88
N VAL A 111 -0.01 21.37 4.96
CA VAL A 111 0.77 20.16 5.23
C VAL A 111 -0.05 19.26 6.16
N PHE A 112 -0.26 18.01 5.76
CA PHE A 112 -0.95 17.00 6.57
C PHE A 112 0.09 16.07 7.16
N ARG A 113 0.17 15.97 8.49
CA ARG A 113 1.20 15.21 9.19
C ARG A 113 0.60 14.43 10.35
N HIS A 114 1.04 13.18 10.51
CA HIS A 114 0.62 12.33 11.62
C HIS A 114 1.60 11.16 11.78
N LEU A 115 1.59 10.50 12.95
CA LEU A 115 2.26 9.20 13.17
C LEU A 115 1.64 8.05 12.37
N GLU A 116 0.49 8.26 11.73
CA GLU A 116 -0.27 7.21 11.04
C GLU A 116 -0.61 7.64 9.62
N LEU A 117 -0.20 6.79 8.67
CA LEU A 117 -0.52 7.00 7.25
C LEU A 117 -2.02 7.06 6.98
N ALA A 118 -2.82 6.30 7.74
CA ALA A 118 -4.28 6.33 7.67
C ALA A 118 -4.85 7.72 7.97
N LYS A 119 -4.31 8.42 8.98
CA LYS A 119 -4.76 9.76 9.37
C LYS A 119 -4.35 10.84 8.40
N VAL A 120 -3.12 10.78 7.88
CA VAL A 120 -2.71 11.69 6.81
C VAL A 120 -3.61 11.51 5.58
N ARG A 121 -3.93 10.27 5.22
CA ARG A 121 -4.84 9.98 4.12
C ARG A 121 -6.25 10.52 4.37
N GLU A 122 -6.78 10.36 5.57
CA GLU A 122 -8.09 10.89 6.00
C GLU A 122 -8.13 12.41 5.86
N TYR A 123 -7.20 13.12 6.53
CA TYR A 123 -7.16 14.58 6.49
C TYR A 123 -6.98 15.14 5.08
N LEU A 124 -6.12 14.52 4.27
CA LEU A 124 -5.96 14.92 2.88
C LEU A 124 -7.23 14.63 2.07
N THR A 125 -7.89 13.48 2.27
CA THR A 125 -9.14 13.15 1.58
C THR A 125 -10.23 14.18 1.90
N ASP A 126 -10.39 14.55 3.17
CA ASP A 126 -11.37 15.53 3.62
C ASP A 126 -11.10 16.91 3.00
N TYR A 127 -9.85 17.34 2.97
CA TYR A 127 -9.45 18.58 2.33
C TYR A 127 -9.69 18.57 0.81
N LEU A 128 -9.40 17.45 0.13
CA LEU A 128 -9.63 17.33 -1.31
C LEU A 128 -11.11 17.27 -1.68
N HIS A 129 -11.98 16.81 -0.78
CA HIS A 129 -13.43 16.99 -0.93
C HIS A 129 -13.84 18.45 -0.74
N LEU A 130 -13.33 19.10 0.31
CA LEU A 130 -13.62 20.51 0.60
C LEU A 130 -13.24 21.44 -0.57
N THR A 131 -12.11 21.16 -1.22
CA THR A 131 -11.61 21.92 -2.37
C THR A 131 -12.16 21.44 -3.72
N GLY A 132 -13.05 20.45 -3.72
CA GLY A 132 -13.71 19.93 -4.92
C GLY A 132 -12.86 19.03 -5.82
N VAL A 133 -11.61 18.74 -5.46
CA VAL A 133 -10.70 17.87 -6.26
C VAL A 133 -11.22 16.43 -6.34
N LEU A 134 -11.79 15.92 -5.24
CA LEU A 134 -12.40 14.58 -5.21
C LEU A 134 -13.92 14.60 -5.48
N GLY A 135 -14.50 15.77 -5.76
CA GLY A 135 -15.94 15.93 -5.90
C GLY A 135 -16.69 15.72 -4.58
N THR A 136 -17.99 15.40 -4.67
CA THR A 136 -18.86 15.19 -3.50
C THR A 136 -18.46 13.93 -2.72
N PRO A 137 -18.43 13.97 -1.37
CA PRO A 137 -18.13 12.80 -0.54
C PRO A 137 -18.98 11.58 -0.89
N GLY A 138 -18.33 10.44 -1.15
CA GLY A 138 -18.97 9.18 -1.52
C GLY A 138 -18.07 7.96 -1.30
N LEU A 139 -18.66 6.75 -1.31
CA LEU A 139 -17.97 5.50 -0.95
C LEU A 139 -16.81 5.11 -1.89
N SER A 140 -16.74 5.68 -3.10
CA SER A 140 -15.72 5.40 -4.12
C SER A 140 -14.63 6.46 -4.27
N ASP A 141 -14.62 7.50 -3.44
CA ASP A 141 -13.72 8.66 -3.58
C ASP A 141 -12.57 8.71 -2.57
N LYS A 142 -12.01 7.54 -2.23
CA LYS A 142 -10.85 7.49 -1.33
C LYS A 142 -9.56 7.48 -2.13
N LEU A 143 -8.57 8.23 -1.64
CA LEU A 143 -7.20 8.18 -2.15
C LEU A 143 -6.68 6.74 -2.14
N HIS A 144 -6.11 6.28 -3.23
CA HIS A 144 -5.37 5.01 -3.26
C HIS A 144 -3.96 5.25 -2.71
N VAL A 145 -3.30 4.20 -2.23
CA VAL A 145 -1.87 4.28 -1.86
C VAL A 145 -1.05 3.38 -2.75
N ARG A 146 0.15 3.84 -3.04
CA ARG A 146 1.24 3.09 -3.66
C ARG A 146 2.50 3.33 -2.85
N GLY A 147 3.34 2.31 -2.75
CA GLY A 147 4.70 2.45 -2.26
C GLY A 147 5.56 3.07 -3.33
N VAL A 148 6.69 3.63 -2.96
CA VAL A 148 7.70 4.11 -3.91
C VAL A 148 8.94 3.25 -3.72
N ASN A 149 9.37 2.57 -4.78
CA ASN A 149 10.60 1.81 -4.73
C ASN A 149 11.79 2.79 -4.55
N PRO A 150 12.60 2.66 -3.50
CA PRO A 150 13.66 3.63 -3.23
C PRO A 150 14.82 3.58 -4.23
N ALA A 151 14.94 2.50 -5.03
CA ALA A 151 15.98 2.34 -6.05
C ALA A 151 15.51 2.79 -7.44
N THR A 152 14.23 2.64 -7.77
CA THR A 152 13.70 2.92 -9.12
C THR A 152 12.69 4.07 -9.19
N LEU A 153 12.18 4.54 -8.04
CA LEU A 153 11.05 5.47 -7.90
C LEU A 153 9.72 4.99 -8.51
N GLU A 154 9.64 3.74 -8.96
CA GLU A 154 8.40 3.18 -9.49
C GLU A 154 7.37 2.99 -8.37
N LEU A 155 6.09 3.02 -8.77
CA LEU A 155 5.00 2.79 -7.85
C LEU A 155 4.82 1.30 -7.58
N GLU A 156 4.97 0.92 -6.32
CA GLU A 156 4.73 -0.45 -5.86
C GLU A 156 3.30 -0.61 -5.36
N ARG A 157 2.66 -1.70 -5.78
CA ARG A 157 1.36 -2.07 -5.29
C ARG A 157 1.48 -2.72 -3.90
N PRO A 158 0.62 -2.36 -2.94
CA PRO A 158 0.56 -3.08 -1.68
C PRO A 158 0.17 -4.55 -1.90
N VAL A 159 0.98 -5.44 -1.33
CA VAL A 159 0.76 -6.88 -1.29
C VAL A 159 -0.55 -7.20 -0.55
N LEU A 160 -0.79 -6.50 0.55
CA LEU A 160 -2.04 -6.50 1.30
C LEU A 160 -2.14 -5.22 2.13
N TYR A 161 -3.23 -5.07 2.86
CA TYR A 161 -3.37 -4.05 3.89
C TYR A 161 -3.64 -4.71 5.24
N LEU A 162 -2.99 -4.23 6.30
CA LEU A 162 -3.41 -4.54 7.65
C LEU A 162 -4.46 -3.54 8.08
N LYS A 163 -5.61 -4.03 8.55
CA LYS A 163 -6.74 -3.21 8.96
C LYS A 163 -7.24 -3.60 10.33
N LYS A 164 -7.35 -2.62 11.21
CA LYS A 164 -8.05 -2.78 12.47
C LYS A 164 -9.56 -2.83 12.23
N ARG A 165 -10.22 -3.75 12.93
CA ARG A 165 -11.66 -3.97 12.88
C ARG A 165 -12.22 -4.09 14.29
N VAL A 166 -12.35 -2.94 14.93
CA VAL A 166 -12.97 -2.81 16.26
C VAL A 166 -14.03 -1.72 16.18
N ALA A 167 -15.26 -2.05 16.61
CA ALA A 167 -16.36 -1.09 16.64
C ALA A 167 -16.02 0.12 17.52
N ASN A 168 -16.45 1.31 17.10
CA ASN A 168 -16.30 2.58 17.83
C ASN A 168 -14.85 2.99 18.16
N GLN A 169 -13.85 2.40 17.50
CA GLN A 169 -12.45 2.80 17.67
C GLN A 169 -11.91 3.43 16.39
N THR A 170 -10.87 4.24 16.54
CA THR A 170 -10.13 4.81 15.41
C THR A 170 -9.58 3.71 14.51
N ASP A 171 -9.86 3.84 13.21
CA ASP A 171 -9.35 2.96 12.17
C ASP A 171 -7.82 3.03 12.14
N PHE A 172 -7.17 1.88 12.30
CA PHE A 172 -5.79 1.69 11.90
C PHE A 172 -5.76 1.02 10.53
N TRP A 173 -4.89 1.51 9.67
CA TRP A 173 -4.66 0.96 8.34
C TRP A 173 -3.21 1.15 7.93
N ALA A 174 -2.58 0.08 7.46
CA ALA A 174 -1.21 0.11 6.98
C ALA A 174 -1.05 -0.75 5.71
N PRO A 175 -0.53 -0.18 4.60
CA PRO A 175 -0.15 -0.95 3.43
C PRO A 175 1.09 -1.80 3.71
N VAL A 176 1.09 -3.03 3.19
CA VAL A 176 2.23 -3.95 3.26
C VAL A 176 2.85 -4.09 1.89
N PHE A 177 4.18 -4.04 1.82
CA PHE A 177 4.97 -4.12 0.60
C PHE A 177 5.94 -5.31 0.64
N SER A 178 6.52 -5.63 -0.51
CA SER A 178 7.54 -6.66 -0.68
C SER A 178 8.73 -6.07 -1.43
N ASN A 179 9.95 -6.35 -0.98
CA ASN A 179 11.18 -6.09 -1.75
C ASN A 179 11.77 -7.38 -2.35
N GLY A 180 10.96 -8.45 -2.47
CA GLY A 180 11.37 -9.76 -2.95
C GLY A 180 11.92 -10.69 -1.87
N THR A 181 12.58 -10.16 -0.84
CA THR A 181 13.15 -10.95 0.27
C THR A 181 12.41 -10.81 1.58
N THR A 182 11.65 -9.72 1.77
CA THR A 182 10.93 -9.41 3.01
C THR A 182 9.57 -8.82 2.70
N LEU A 183 8.56 -9.16 3.50
CA LEU A 183 7.34 -8.37 3.62
C LEU A 183 7.54 -7.33 4.72
N TYR A 184 7.14 -6.09 4.45
CA TYR A 184 7.31 -5.01 5.42
C TYR A 184 6.16 -4.00 5.40
N THR A 185 6.02 -3.29 6.51
CA THR A 185 5.10 -2.16 6.67
C THR A 185 5.63 -1.20 7.72
N TYR A 186 5.19 0.05 7.68
CA TYR A 186 5.49 1.02 8.74
C TYR A 186 4.26 1.13 9.63
N ALA A 187 4.38 0.65 10.86
CA ALA A 187 3.29 0.53 11.82
C ALA A 187 3.83 0.63 13.25
N ALA A 188 3.04 1.19 14.17
CA ALA A 188 3.48 1.43 15.55
C ALA A 188 4.80 2.22 15.60
N SER A 189 4.84 3.35 14.87
CA SER A 189 5.98 4.29 14.83
C SER A 189 7.28 3.76 14.24
N ARG A 190 7.34 2.52 13.73
CA ARG A 190 8.57 1.97 13.13
C ARG A 190 8.28 0.98 12.00
N GLN A 191 9.32 0.58 11.28
CA GLN A 191 9.19 -0.50 10.31
C GLN A 191 9.05 -1.85 11.04
N GLN A 192 8.06 -2.64 10.61
CA GLN A 192 7.93 -4.06 10.92
C GLN A 192 8.20 -4.84 9.65
N SER A 193 8.96 -5.94 9.75
CA SER A 193 9.26 -6.78 8.60
C SER A 193 9.44 -8.25 8.99
N VAL A 194 9.20 -9.13 8.03
CA VAL A 194 9.41 -10.57 8.13
C VAL A 194 10.04 -11.09 6.83
N PRO A 195 10.89 -12.13 6.87
CA PRO A 195 11.46 -12.73 5.68
C PRO A 195 10.37 -13.43 4.84
N ILE A 196 10.52 -13.39 3.52
CA ILE A 196 9.70 -14.17 2.59
C ILE A 196 10.32 -15.56 2.44
N GLY A 197 9.49 -16.59 2.52
CA GLY A 197 9.91 -17.97 2.24
C GLY A 197 9.17 -19.04 3.03
N THR A 198 8.51 -18.67 4.13
CA THR A 198 7.80 -19.62 5.00
C THR A 198 6.43 -20.02 4.48
N GLY A 199 5.84 -19.22 3.58
CA GLY A 199 4.45 -19.33 3.13
C GLY A 199 3.46 -18.80 4.17
N LYS A 200 3.92 -18.43 5.37
CA LYS A 200 3.11 -17.91 6.48
C LYS A 200 3.42 -16.45 6.81
N GLU A 201 4.26 -15.80 6.02
CA GLU A 201 4.77 -14.45 6.27
C GLU A 201 3.66 -13.40 6.45
N VAL A 202 2.50 -13.59 5.82
CA VAL A 202 1.33 -12.70 6.01
C VAL A 202 0.86 -12.73 7.46
N LEU A 203 0.75 -13.91 8.06
CA LEU A 203 0.32 -14.08 9.45
C LEU A 203 1.43 -13.71 10.43
N GLU A 204 2.69 -13.99 10.09
CA GLU A 204 3.85 -13.61 10.89
C GLU A 204 3.96 -12.08 11.02
N LEU A 205 3.85 -11.37 9.89
CA LEU A 205 3.86 -9.90 9.88
C LEU A 205 2.65 -9.33 10.61
N GLN A 206 1.46 -9.89 10.38
CA GLN A 206 0.25 -9.49 11.08
C GLN A 206 0.44 -9.61 12.60
N SER A 207 0.98 -10.74 13.08
CA SER A 207 1.22 -10.97 14.50
C SER A 207 2.25 -9.99 15.08
N ALA A 208 3.34 -9.73 14.35
CA ALA A 208 4.36 -8.76 14.77
C ALA A 208 3.78 -7.35 14.92
N VAL A 209 2.99 -6.91 13.94
CA VAL A 209 2.32 -5.59 13.97
C VAL A 209 1.26 -5.53 15.06
N ALA A 210 0.44 -6.58 15.22
CA ALA A 210 -0.59 -6.64 16.25
C ALA A 210 0.01 -6.55 17.66
N LYS A 211 1.09 -7.30 17.93
CA LYS A 211 1.83 -7.21 19.22
C LYS A 211 2.35 -5.81 19.49
N ALA A 212 2.89 -5.13 18.48
CA ALA A 212 3.34 -3.75 18.61
C ALA A 212 2.18 -2.80 18.94
N LEU A 213 1.04 -2.93 18.23
CA LEU A 213 -0.13 -2.10 18.50
C LEU A 213 -0.79 -2.39 19.86
N ILE A 214 -0.75 -3.64 20.34
CA ILE A 214 -1.22 -4.01 21.68
C ILE A 214 -0.33 -3.37 22.74
N ALA A 215 0.99 -3.42 22.57
CA ALA A 215 1.94 -2.78 23.50
C ALA A 215 1.69 -1.27 23.61
N ASP A 216 1.30 -0.63 22.50
CA ASP A 216 0.92 0.78 22.44
C ASP A 216 -0.53 1.06 22.90
N LYS A 217 -1.28 0.04 23.32
CA LYS A 217 -2.71 0.13 23.69
C LYS A 217 -3.63 0.63 22.56
N ARG A 218 -3.23 0.41 21.31
CA ARG A 218 -3.95 0.81 20.09
C ARG A 218 -4.76 -0.32 19.48
N LEU A 219 -4.52 -1.55 19.93
CA LEU A 219 -5.24 -2.75 19.53
C LEU A 219 -5.62 -3.55 20.79
N PRO A 220 -6.88 -3.94 20.99
CA PRO A 220 -7.30 -4.74 22.14
C PRO A 220 -6.82 -6.19 22.03
N ASP A 221 -7.07 -6.82 20.88
CA ASP A 221 -6.81 -8.23 20.64
C ASP A 221 -6.05 -8.45 19.34
N THR A 222 -5.21 -9.49 19.27
CA THR A 222 -4.38 -9.73 18.09
C THR A 222 -5.20 -10.02 16.84
N TYR A 223 -6.40 -10.59 16.98
CA TYR A 223 -7.29 -10.95 15.89
C TYR A 223 -8.10 -9.74 15.36
N ASP A 224 -8.07 -8.61 16.06
CA ASP A 224 -8.70 -7.36 15.61
C ASP A 224 -7.95 -6.72 14.44
N LEU A 225 -6.68 -7.09 14.23
CA LEU A 225 -5.88 -6.65 13.09
C LEU A 225 -5.92 -7.70 11.99
N ARG A 226 -6.57 -7.38 10.87
CA ARG A 226 -6.79 -8.35 9.80
C ARG A 226 -5.97 -8.06 8.54
N PRO A 227 -5.48 -9.11 7.85
CA PRO A 227 -5.03 -9.00 6.47
C PRO A 227 -6.22 -8.78 5.52
N ASP A 228 -6.24 -7.65 4.82
CA ASP A 228 -7.33 -7.21 3.94
C ASP A 228 -6.80 -7.00 2.53
N ARG A 229 -7.58 -7.42 1.53
CA ARG A 229 -7.23 -7.37 0.10
C ARG A 229 -5.82 -7.88 -0.19
N LEU A 230 -5.57 -9.16 0.03
CA LEU A 230 -4.33 -9.81 -0.34
C LEU A 230 -4.21 -9.91 -1.86
N LEU A 231 -2.98 -9.91 -2.37
CA LEU A 231 -2.73 -10.39 -3.72
C LEU A 231 -3.06 -11.90 -3.78
N PRO A 232 -3.70 -12.39 -4.87
CA PRO A 232 -4.09 -13.79 -5.00
C PRO A 232 -2.94 -14.78 -4.75
N GLU A 233 -1.74 -14.45 -5.24
CA GLU A 233 -0.55 -15.29 -5.13
C GLU A 233 -0.15 -15.48 -3.67
N GLN A 234 -0.30 -14.44 -2.84
CA GLN A 234 0.01 -14.53 -1.41
C GLN A 234 -1.02 -15.34 -0.64
N TRP A 235 -2.28 -15.24 -1.05
CA TRP A 235 -3.31 -16.10 -0.48
C TRP A 235 -3.06 -17.57 -0.80
N GLU A 236 -2.75 -17.92 -2.05
CA GLU A 236 -2.51 -19.32 -2.41
C GLU A 236 -1.27 -19.89 -1.72
N ARG A 237 -0.21 -19.09 -1.52
CA ARG A 237 0.96 -19.48 -0.72
C ARG A 237 0.58 -19.78 0.74
N LEU A 238 -0.21 -18.92 1.37
CA LEU A 238 -0.69 -19.14 2.75
C LEU A 238 -1.61 -20.36 2.83
N LYS A 239 -2.58 -20.46 1.93
CA LYS A 239 -3.57 -21.53 1.88
C LYS A 239 -2.95 -22.91 1.73
N ALA A 240 -1.79 -23.04 1.07
CA ALA A 240 -1.04 -24.29 0.99
C ALA A 240 -0.62 -24.85 2.37
N HIS A 241 -0.60 -24.01 3.40
CA HIS A 241 -0.31 -24.39 4.78
C HIS A 241 -1.57 -24.53 5.65
N CYS A 242 -2.75 -24.54 5.03
CA CYS A 242 -4.03 -24.59 5.71
C CYS A 242 -4.86 -25.80 5.26
N THR A 243 -5.73 -26.28 6.15
CA THR A 243 -6.70 -27.34 5.87
C THR A 243 -8.10 -26.73 5.85
N ALA A 244 -8.92 -27.08 4.86
CA ALA A 244 -10.32 -26.66 4.86
C ALA A 244 -11.08 -27.33 6.02
N GLU A 245 -11.84 -26.56 6.79
CA GLU A 245 -12.61 -27.11 7.92
C GLU A 245 -13.90 -27.80 7.46
N GLY A 246 -14.26 -27.71 6.18
CA GLY A 246 -15.52 -28.22 5.64
C GLY A 246 -16.75 -27.43 6.09
N THR A 247 -16.55 -26.29 6.75
CA THR A 247 -17.60 -25.36 7.17
C THR A 247 -17.46 -23.99 6.48
N THR A 248 -18.56 -23.26 6.44
CA THR A 248 -18.67 -21.91 5.86
C THR A 248 -19.38 -21.01 6.86
N ILE A 249 -18.93 -19.76 6.97
CA ILE A 249 -19.64 -18.72 7.73
C ILE A 249 -20.52 -17.95 6.74
N THR A 250 -21.82 -17.85 7.03
CA THR A 250 -22.77 -17.08 6.23
C THR A 250 -22.96 -15.71 6.86
N ALA A 251 -22.71 -14.64 6.11
CA ALA A 251 -22.89 -13.27 6.56
C ALA A 251 -23.54 -12.43 5.44
N GLY A 252 -24.79 -12.02 5.67
CA GLY A 252 -25.62 -11.44 4.60
C GLY A 252 -25.79 -12.43 3.44
N GLU A 253 -25.50 -11.99 2.22
CA GLU A 253 -25.52 -12.82 1.01
C GLU A 253 -24.19 -13.54 0.74
N SER A 254 -23.20 -13.41 1.63
CA SER A 254 -21.86 -13.97 1.42
C SER A 254 -21.66 -15.27 2.19
N GLU A 255 -21.06 -16.25 1.52
CA GLU A 255 -20.56 -17.48 2.13
C GLU A 255 -19.03 -17.46 2.16
N LEU A 256 -18.46 -17.53 3.37
CA LEU A 256 -17.03 -17.43 3.59
C LEU A 256 -16.48 -18.81 3.95
N PRO A 257 -15.67 -19.46 3.08
CA PRO A 257 -15.03 -20.72 3.42
C PRO A 257 -14.07 -20.55 4.60
N VAL A 258 -14.06 -21.53 5.49
CA VAL A 258 -13.23 -21.56 6.69
C VAL A 258 -12.06 -22.54 6.53
N TYR A 259 -10.88 -22.09 6.92
CA TYR A 259 -9.64 -22.84 6.89
C TYR A 259 -8.98 -22.83 8.27
N ARG A 260 -8.26 -23.90 8.62
CA ARG A 260 -7.40 -23.98 9.79
C ARG A 260 -5.94 -23.95 9.36
N CYS A 261 -5.16 -23.06 9.97
CA CYS A 261 -3.75 -22.85 9.69
C CYS A 261 -2.97 -22.94 11.01
N GLY A 262 -2.65 -24.17 11.45
CA GLY A 262 -2.17 -24.41 12.82
C GLY A 262 -3.27 -24.19 13.84
N GLU A 263 -3.00 -23.40 14.88
CA GLU A 263 -3.98 -23.05 15.92
C GLU A 263 -4.97 -21.96 15.50
N LEU A 264 -4.79 -21.37 14.31
CA LEU A 264 -5.62 -20.29 13.82
C LEU A 264 -6.73 -20.81 12.91
N VAL A 265 -7.94 -20.27 13.07
CA VAL A 265 -9.02 -20.41 12.07
C VAL A 265 -9.16 -19.12 11.27
N ILE A 266 -9.39 -19.27 9.97
CA ILE A 266 -9.44 -18.19 8.99
C ILE A 266 -10.70 -18.30 8.14
N ALA A 267 -11.50 -17.24 8.08
CA ALA A 267 -12.57 -17.10 7.11
C ALA A 267 -12.13 -16.17 5.98
N VAL A 268 -12.49 -16.51 4.74
CA VAL A 268 -11.98 -15.83 3.54
C VAL A 268 -13.11 -15.14 2.80
N GLU A 269 -13.11 -13.81 2.82
CA GLU A 269 -14.02 -12.99 2.01
C GLU A 269 -13.32 -12.65 0.69
N LYS A 270 -13.87 -13.14 -0.43
CA LYS A 270 -13.38 -12.77 -1.77
C LYS A 270 -14.07 -11.48 -2.21
N ARG A 271 -13.30 -10.39 -2.34
CA ARG A 271 -13.83 -9.10 -2.77
C ARG A 271 -13.35 -8.79 -4.18
N THR A 272 -14.26 -8.48 -5.07
CA THR A 272 -13.92 -7.90 -6.37
C THR A 272 -13.62 -6.42 -6.18
N ASP A 273 -12.43 -6.00 -6.54
CA ASP A 273 -12.09 -4.60 -6.73
C ASP A 273 -11.69 -4.33 -8.19
N ALA A 274 -11.38 -3.07 -8.51
CA ALA A 274 -11.01 -2.65 -9.87
C ALA A 274 -9.80 -3.43 -10.44
N ASP A 275 -9.02 -4.05 -9.57
CA ASP A 275 -7.78 -4.72 -9.93
C ASP A 275 -7.92 -6.26 -9.79
N GLY A 276 -9.15 -6.78 -9.69
CA GLY A 276 -9.47 -8.21 -9.63
C GLY A 276 -10.03 -8.68 -8.29
N VAL A 277 -10.09 -10.00 -8.10
CA VAL A 277 -10.59 -10.61 -6.86
C VAL A 277 -9.46 -10.68 -5.83
N ARG A 278 -9.61 -9.94 -4.72
CA ARG A 278 -8.63 -9.92 -3.63
C ARG A 278 -9.22 -10.51 -2.35
N PRO A 279 -8.66 -11.60 -1.81
CA PRO A 279 -9.10 -12.19 -0.55
C PRO A 279 -8.90 -11.22 0.63
N SER A 280 -9.81 -11.23 1.59
CA SER A 280 -9.65 -10.59 2.90
C SER A 280 -9.87 -11.67 3.97
N LEU A 281 -9.01 -11.69 4.98
CA LEU A 281 -8.96 -12.75 5.96
C LEU A 281 -9.56 -12.26 7.29
N TYR A 282 -10.44 -13.04 7.88
CA TYR A 282 -10.84 -12.91 9.28
C TYR A 282 -10.10 -13.96 10.07
N LEU A 283 -9.64 -13.61 11.27
CA LEU A 283 -8.79 -14.47 12.08
C LEU A 283 -9.46 -14.70 13.44
N ALA A 284 -9.37 -15.91 13.99
CA ALA A 284 -9.71 -16.19 15.38
C ALA A 284 -9.05 -17.49 15.86
N ALA A 285 -9.14 -17.78 17.17
CA ALA A 285 -8.72 -19.06 17.73
C ALA A 285 -9.74 -20.20 17.51
N THR A 286 -11.03 -19.87 17.41
CA THR A 286 -12.13 -20.85 17.27
C THR A 286 -13.14 -20.39 16.24
N VAL A 287 -13.87 -21.34 15.64
CA VAL A 287 -14.92 -21.04 14.64
C VAL A 287 -16.03 -20.15 15.20
N PRO A 288 -16.55 -20.35 16.43
CA PRO A 288 -17.55 -19.43 16.99
C PRO A 288 -17.04 -17.99 17.15
N ALA A 289 -15.79 -17.81 17.62
CA ALA A 289 -15.18 -16.48 17.73
C ALA A 289 -14.93 -15.85 16.35
N LEU A 290 -14.63 -16.66 15.34
CA LEU A 290 -14.47 -16.22 13.96
C LEU A 290 -15.80 -15.72 13.39
N GLU A 291 -16.88 -16.46 13.62
CA GLU A 291 -18.24 -16.11 13.19
C GLU A 291 -18.69 -14.78 13.79
N GLU A 292 -18.56 -14.60 15.11
CA GLU A 292 -18.88 -13.33 15.79
C GLU A 292 -18.14 -12.14 15.14
N ARG A 293 -16.84 -12.30 14.86
CA ARG A 293 -16.01 -11.27 14.22
C ARG A 293 -16.43 -10.96 12.79
N VAL A 294 -16.82 -11.98 12.02
CA VAL A 294 -17.32 -11.82 10.65
C VAL A 294 -18.64 -11.05 10.67
N LEU A 295 -19.60 -11.50 11.48
CA LEU A 295 -20.94 -10.90 11.56
C LEU A 295 -20.86 -9.43 12.00
N ALA A 296 -20.04 -9.13 13.03
CA ALA A 296 -19.86 -7.76 13.50
C ALA A 296 -19.28 -6.82 12.42
N ASP A 297 -18.33 -7.27 11.58
CA ASP A 297 -17.82 -6.42 10.49
C ASP A 297 -18.81 -6.28 9.33
N PHE A 298 -19.64 -7.28 9.06
CA PHE A 298 -20.68 -7.20 8.04
C PHE A 298 -21.81 -6.25 8.46
N GLU A 299 -22.26 -6.32 9.71
CA GLU A 299 -23.22 -5.38 10.30
C GLU A 299 -22.67 -3.95 10.26
N ARG A 300 -21.42 -3.74 10.70
CA ARG A 300 -20.75 -2.42 10.65
C ARG A 300 -20.70 -1.83 9.24
N ARG A 301 -20.65 -2.67 8.20
CA ARG A 301 -20.63 -2.24 6.79
C ARG A 301 -22.03 -2.04 6.20
N GLY A 302 -23.09 -2.32 6.94
CA GLY A 302 -24.47 -2.28 6.44
C GLY A 302 -24.78 -3.41 5.46
N HIS A 303 -24.03 -4.52 5.51
CA HIS A 303 -24.30 -5.72 4.70
C HIS A 303 -25.26 -6.71 5.38
N MET A 304 -25.71 -6.38 6.59
CA MET A 304 -26.73 -7.13 7.32
C MET A 304 -27.79 -6.16 7.81
N ALA A 305 -29.06 -6.59 7.80
CA ALA A 305 -30.12 -5.84 8.45
C ALA A 305 -29.83 -5.80 9.96
N VAL A 306 -29.86 -4.60 10.55
CA VAL A 306 -29.89 -4.45 12.01
C VAL A 306 -31.25 -4.98 12.45
N VAL A 307 -31.26 -6.10 13.18
CA VAL A 307 -32.47 -6.68 13.76
C VAL A 307 -32.81 -5.96 15.05
#